data_AF-A0A1Q2LGU0-F1
#
_entry.id   AF-A0A1Q2LGU0-F1
#
_cell.length_a   1.000
_cell.length_b   1.000
_cell.length_c   1.000
_cell.angle_alpha   90.00
_cell.angle_beta   90.00
_cell.angle_gamma   90.00
#
_symmetry.space_group_name_H-M   'P 1'
#
loop_
_entity.id
_entity.type
_entity.pdbx_description
1 polymer ?
#
loop_
_entity_poly.entity_id
_entity_poly.type
_entity_poly.pdbx_seq_one_letter_code
_entity_poly.pdbx_strand_id
1 'polypeptide(L)'
;MKDITLIIMAAGDSVRFCSSRAKGTLHANTHFNHTFHNENIESSNKPSTKKQWLRLGATPLWYFVTHDLASQILETLNILQQEKNTRYTNTYKNENDTKCNNKNSKSNPNKSITADTQNLIQDSQTHYTQTPLQKIIITASKKDIFYMKKLISNTLYFHINHKEYKIPLEIVCGGNTRFQSLKNALQHVESTHIIVNDCARFDTKRHVLHDMLSLFMNEDFDCIVPYLQVSDTTLMYDSTNNTHKAIEREKLKLIQTPQITKTQKILESFAKEIDFSDESSAILSLKDSKLGFVIGSKDMTKLTYHDDLHLLKKLYHANAHNKSDTLIGYGSDIHGFIDSKDMYLCGVKIESSMGFKAHSDGDVAIHAIIDSILGAMNYGDIGELFPDSKDEFKNIDSKILLKEVYDYCLSVGLELINLDITITAQTPRISPYKAQMQEVLANILYLPKMCVSIKASTAEGLGFVGRKEGVLVNSIAQLKARKLY
;
A
#
# COMPACT_ATOMS: atom_id res chain seq x y z
N MET A 1 9.26 -29.89 -3.81
CA MET A 1 10.10 -28.70 -4.03
C MET A 1 9.67 -27.67 -2.99
N LYS A 2 10.57 -26.91 -2.34
CA LYS A 2 10.13 -25.88 -1.39
C LYS A 2 9.51 -24.73 -2.19
N ASP A 3 8.20 -24.60 -2.11
CA ASP A 3 7.41 -23.52 -2.72
C ASP A 3 7.01 -22.48 -1.67
N ILE A 4 6.74 -21.26 -2.14
CA ILE A 4 6.65 -20.06 -1.32
C ILE A 4 5.42 -19.24 -1.75
N THR A 5 4.68 -18.75 -0.76
CA THR A 5 3.75 -17.63 -0.92
C THR A 5 4.31 -16.39 -0.20
N LEU A 6 4.41 -15.27 -0.89
CA LEU A 6 4.79 -13.99 -0.29
C LEU A 6 3.54 -13.33 0.31
N ILE A 7 3.58 -12.95 1.58
CA ILE A 7 2.51 -12.24 2.28
C ILE A 7 3.01 -10.86 2.68
N ILE A 8 2.34 -9.82 2.20
CA ILE A 8 2.59 -8.43 2.59
C ILE A 8 1.53 -7.97 3.60
N MET A 9 2.00 -7.56 4.78
CA MET A 9 1.15 -7.08 5.87
C MET A 9 0.86 -5.59 5.70
N ALA A 10 -0.26 -5.24 5.06
CA ALA A 10 -0.70 -3.86 4.79
C ALA A 10 -2.05 -3.51 5.46
N ALA A 11 -2.59 -4.37 6.32
CA ALA A 11 -3.82 -4.13 7.08
C ALA A 11 -3.60 -3.39 8.42
N GLY A 12 -2.36 -3.05 8.76
CA GLY A 12 -2.02 -2.49 10.08
C GLY A 12 -2.64 -1.12 10.33
N ASP A 13 -3.12 -0.91 11.56
CA ASP A 13 -3.56 0.41 11.99
C ASP A 13 -2.36 1.35 12.12
N SER A 14 -2.52 2.57 11.57
CA SER A 14 -1.48 3.60 11.56
C SER A 14 -1.56 4.50 12.78
N VAL A 15 -2.29 4.14 13.85
CA VAL A 15 -2.45 4.97 15.07
C VAL A 15 -1.15 5.61 15.54
N ARG A 16 -0.09 4.82 15.78
CA ARG A 16 1.22 5.33 16.28
C ARG A 16 1.91 6.27 15.30
N PHE A 17 1.67 6.08 14.00
CA PHE A 17 2.21 6.93 12.94
C PHE A 17 1.42 8.22 12.80
N CYS A 18 0.11 8.15 12.97
CA CYS A 18 -0.81 9.28 12.86
C CYS A 18 -0.89 10.13 14.14
N SER A 19 -0.52 9.58 15.31
CA SER A 19 -0.45 10.34 16.55
C SER A 19 0.81 11.23 16.56
N SER A 20 0.63 12.55 16.55
CA SER A 20 1.71 13.51 16.70
C SER A 20 2.32 13.41 18.11
N ARG A 21 3.46 12.73 18.20
CA ARG A 21 4.25 12.44 19.42
C ARG A 21 3.47 11.74 20.55
N ALA A 22 4.14 10.76 21.15
CA ALA A 22 3.76 10.25 22.45
C ALA A 22 3.52 11.45 23.39
N LYS A 23 2.35 11.53 24.03
CA LYS A 23 2.15 12.34 25.23
C LYS A 23 3.09 11.79 26.29
N GLY A 24 4.36 12.19 26.24
CA GLY A 24 5.28 11.99 27.34
C GLY A 24 4.76 12.83 28.48
N THR A 25 4.18 12.18 29.49
CA THR A 25 3.99 12.75 30.82
C THR A 25 5.37 13.11 31.35
N LEU A 26 5.81 14.33 31.07
CA LEU A 26 6.93 14.97 31.74
C LEU A 26 6.46 15.32 33.15
N HIS A 27 6.74 14.44 34.11
CA HIS A 27 6.91 14.88 35.49
C HIS A 27 8.28 15.56 35.59
N ALA A 28 8.32 16.89 35.40
CA ALA A 28 9.42 17.72 35.88
C ALA A 28 8.96 19.18 36.03
N ASN A 29 9.12 19.68 37.26
CA ASN A 29 8.96 21.08 37.65
C ASN A 29 9.91 22.03 36.89
N THR A 30 9.49 23.29 36.85
CA THR A 30 10.24 24.55 36.72
C THR A 30 10.22 25.30 35.38
N HIS A 31 9.91 26.59 35.55
CA HIS A 31 9.80 27.73 34.66
C HIS A 31 10.77 27.78 33.48
N PHE A 32 10.24 27.96 32.26
CA PHE A 32 10.81 28.86 31.25
C PHE A 32 9.72 29.30 30.26
N ASN A 33 9.44 30.61 30.22
CA ASN A 33 8.62 31.25 29.21
C ASN A 33 9.47 31.44 27.95
N HIS A 34 9.07 30.84 26.83
CA HIS A 34 9.38 31.38 25.50
C HIS A 34 8.22 31.13 24.54
N THR A 35 7.69 32.24 24.05
CA THR A 35 6.72 32.37 22.96
C THR A 35 7.29 31.80 21.66
N PHE A 36 6.82 30.62 21.26
CA PHE A 36 6.87 30.18 19.86
C PHE A 36 5.53 30.54 19.20
N HIS A 37 5.60 31.30 18.10
CA HIS A 37 4.46 31.56 17.24
C HIS A 37 3.86 30.23 16.75
N ASN A 38 2.61 29.99 17.12
CA ASN A 38 1.80 28.86 16.67
C ASN A 38 1.28 29.14 15.25
N GLU A 39 1.97 28.65 14.22
CA GLU A 39 1.39 28.48 12.87
C GLU A 39 0.61 27.14 12.73
N ASN A 40 0.49 26.34 13.78
CA ASN A 40 -0.01 24.96 13.68
C ASN A 40 -1.50 24.74 13.99
N ILE A 41 -2.31 25.78 14.20
CA ILE A 41 -3.70 25.60 14.67
C ILE A 41 -4.67 25.18 13.53
N GLU A 42 -4.37 25.44 12.26
CA GLU A 42 -5.19 24.95 11.13
C GLU A 42 -5.02 23.45 10.80
N SER A 43 -4.01 22.79 11.38
CA SER A 43 -3.63 21.40 11.04
C SER A 43 -4.43 20.31 11.75
N SER A 44 -5.26 20.66 12.75
CA SER A 44 -5.85 19.68 13.69
C SER A 44 -6.98 18.82 13.12
N ASN A 45 -7.58 19.19 11.97
CA ASN A 45 -8.74 18.52 11.40
C ASN A 45 -8.47 17.72 10.11
N LYS A 46 -7.26 17.79 9.51
CA LYS A 46 -6.96 17.03 8.29
C LYS A 46 -6.64 15.57 8.62
N PRO A 47 -7.24 14.58 7.94
CA PRO A 47 -6.86 13.18 8.12
C PRO A 47 -5.38 12.93 7.87
N SER A 48 -4.78 12.08 8.70
CA SER A 48 -3.41 11.61 8.47
C SER A 48 -3.39 10.48 7.44
N THR A 49 -2.36 10.46 6.61
CA THR A 49 -2.15 9.39 5.63
C THR A 49 -1.67 8.13 6.34
N LYS A 50 -2.30 6.99 6.05
CA LYS A 50 -1.85 5.71 6.61
C LYS A 50 -0.52 5.29 5.99
N LYS A 51 0.32 4.56 6.74
CA LYS A 51 1.67 4.17 6.32
C LYS A 51 1.72 3.42 4.99
N GLN A 52 0.82 2.46 4.81
CA GLN A 52 0.71 1.68 3.58
C GLN A 52 0.35 2.53 2.35
N TRP A 53 -0.27 3.68 2.57
CA TRP A 53 -0.73 4.62 1.55
C TRP A 53 0.21 5.81 1.33
N LEU A 54 1.36 5.86 2.00
CA LEU A 54 2.44 6.76 1.60
C LEU A 54 2.79 6.50 0.13
N ARG A 55 3.13 7.53 -0.64
CA ARG A 55 3.30 7.38 -2.08
C ARG A 55 4.67 7.77 -2.58
N LEU A 56 5.24 6.95 -3.45
CA LEU A 56 6.40 7.25 -4.29
C LEU A 56 5.88 7.69 -5.66
N GLY A 57 5.71 8.99 -5.85
CA GLY A 57 4.94 9.51 -6.98
C GLY A 57 3.48 9.05 -6.91
N ALA A 58 2.89 8.60 -8.02
CA ALA A 58 1.53 8.04 -8.00
C ALA A 58 1.44 6.66 -7.32
N THR A 59 2.57 5.99 -7.05
CA THR A 59 2.59 4.60 -6.57
C THR A 59 2.46 4.50 -5.04
N PRO A 60 1.46 3.78 -4.49
CA PRO A 60 1.35 3.59 -3.04
C PRO A 60 2.41 2.61 -2.51
N LEU A 61 2.83 2.80 -1.25
CA LEU A 61 3.94 2.09 -0.62
C LEU A 61 3.68 0.58 -0.59
N TRP A 62 2.47 0.15 -0.29
CA TRP A 62 2.13 -1.28 -0.30
C TRP A 62 2.40 -1.95 -1.65
N TYR A 63 2.15 -1.24 -2.76
CA TYR A 63 2.37 -1.78 -4.10
C TYR A 63 3.86 -1.80 -4.42
N PHE A 64 4.56 -0.70 -4.12
CA PHE A 64 6.01 -0.62 -4.27
C PHE A 64 6.72 -1.76 -3.52
N VAL A 65 6.43 -1.94 -2.24
CA VAL A 65 7.06 -2.98 -1.40
C VAL A 65 6.74 -4.38 -1.93
N THR A 66 5.51 -4.60 -2.38
CA THR A 66 5.12 -5.88 -2.98
C THR A 66 5.95 -6.18 -4.22
N HIS A 67 6.04 -5.23 -5.14
CA HIS A 67 6.74 -5.41 -6.41
C HIS A 67 8.26 -5.54 -6.20
N ASP A 68 8.84 -4.66 -5.38
CA ASP A 68 10.28 -4.66 -5.09
C ASP A 68 10.72 -5.97 -4.43
N LEU A 69 10.05 -6.38 -3.34
CA LEU A 69 10.42 -7.59 -2.62
C LEU A 69 10.21 -8.86 -3.47
N ALA A 70 9.12 -8.95 -4.23
CA ALA A 70 8.89 -10.07 -5.14
C ALA A 70 9.98 -10.17 -6.21
N SER A 71 10.37 -9.04 -6.82
CA SER A 71 11.47 -9.00 -7.79
C SER A 71 12.78 -9.46 -7.16
N GLN A 72 13.12 -8.93 -5.99
CA GLN A 72 14.35 -9.31 -5.27
C GLN A 72 14.36 -10.81 -4.91
N ILE A 73 13.22 -11.39 -4.50
CA ILE A 73 13.11 -12.83 -4.21
C ILE A 73 13.38 -13.64 -5.48
N LEU A 74 12.73 -13.31 -6.59
CA LEU A 74 12.89 -14.02 -7.85
C LEU A 74 14.33 -13.90 -8.40
N GLU A 75 14.94 -12.72 -8.35
CA GLU A 75 16.34 -12.49 -8.72
C GLU A 75 17.28 -13.36 -7.87
N THR A 76 17.11 -13.32 -6.55
CA THR A 76 17.97 -14.04 -5.60
C THR A 76 17.85 -15.55 -5.76
N LEU A 77 16.62 -16.07 -5.94
CA LEU A 77 16.40 -17.49 -6.18
C LEU A 77 17.06 -17.96 -7.49
N ASN A 78 17.03 -17.14 -8.55
CA ASN A 78 17.73 -17.45 -9.79
C ASN A 78 19.25 -17.52 -9.59
N ILE A 79 19.83 -16.57 -8.86
CA ILE A 79 21.27 -16.56 -8.53
C ILE A 79 21.64 -17.83 -7.75
N LEU A 80 20.92 -18.15 -6.68
CA LEU A 80 21.20 -19.32 -5.84
C LEU A 80 21.04 -20.64 -6.61
N GLN A 81 20.08 -20.74 -7.52
CA GLN A 81 19.93 -21.90 -8.40
C GLN A 81 21.13 -22.05 -9.36
N GLN A 82 21.61 -20.96 -9.95
CA GLN A 82 22.80 -20.96 -10.82
C GLN A 82 24.06 -21.35 -10.05
N GLU A 83 24.25 -20.83 -8.84
CA GLU A 83 25.36 -21.21 -7.96
C GLU A 83 25.34 -22.69 -7.62
N LYS A 84 24.16 -23.24 -7.30
CA LYS A 84 23.99 -24.66 -7.01
C LYS A 84 24.35 -25.52 -8.21
N ASN A 85 23.86 -25.16 -9.40
CA ASN A 85 24.17 -25.87 -10.65
C ASN A 85 25.67 -25.80 -10.99
N THR A 86 26.32 -24.67 -10.74
CA THR A 86 27.77 -24.49 -10.98
C THR A 86 28.61 -25.30 -10.00
N ARG A 87 28.20 -25.39 -8.72
CA ARG A 87 28.84 -26.28 -7.75
C ARG A 87 28.70 -27.73 -8.19
N TYR A 88 27.51 -28.17 -8.60
CA TYR A 88 27.31 -29.54 -9.10
C TYR A 88 28.19 -29.87 -10.30
N THR A 89 28.24 -29.01 -11.32
CA THR A 89 29.07 -29.25 -12.52
C THR A 89 30.56 -29.31 -12.20
N ASN A 90 31.04 -28.49 -11.26
CA ASN A 90 32.44 -28.53 -10.80
C ASN A 90 32.74 -29.80 -9.97
N THR A 91 31.83 -30.26 -9.11
CA THR A 91 31.99 -31.57 -8.42
C THR A 91 32.00 -32.73 -9.40
N TYR A 92 31.13 -32.75 -10.42
CA TYR A 92 31.12 -33.81 -11.44
C TYR A 92 32.38 -33.80 -12.32
N LYS A 93 32.93 -32.63 -12.65
CA LYS A 93 34.23 -32.53 -13.34
C LYS A 93 35.36 -33.08 -12.47
N ASN A 94 35.42 -32.69 -11.20
CA ASN A 94 36.46 -33.19 -10.28
C ASN A 94 36.33 -34.69 -10.00
N GLU A 95 35.12 -35.26 -9.93
CA GLU A 95 34.89 -36.70 -9.77
C GLU A 95 35.23 -37.50 -11.05
N ASN A 96 35.01 -36.92 -12.23
CA ASN A 96 35.43 -37.54 -13.49
C ASN A 96 36.93 -37.44 -13.73
N ASP A 97 37.58 -36.34 -13.33
CA ASP A 97 39.03 -36.19 -13.39
C ASP A 97 39.75 -37.12 -12.37
N THR A 98 39.14 -37.39 -11.22
CA THR A 98 39.64 -38.41 -10.27
C THR A 98 39.36 -39.85 -10.72
N LYS A 99 38.31 -40.11 -11.50
CA LYS A 99 38.07 -41.44 -12.12
C LYS A 99 38.87 -41.67 -13.40
N CYS A 100 39.25 -40.63 -14.14
CA CYS A 100 40.11 -40.74 -15.33
C CYS A 100 41.59 -41.02 -15.01
N ASN A 101 42.05 -40.74 -13.78
CA ASN A 101 43.43 -41.03 -13.38
C ASN A 101 43.68 -42.50 -12.98
N ASN A 102 42.74 -43.42 -13.21
CA ASN A 102 42.91 -44.83 -12.82
C ASN A 102 42.53 -45.90 -13.86
N LYS A 103 42.57 -45.58 -15.18
CA LYS A 103 42.55 -46.60 -16.24
C LYS A 103 43.43 -46.21 -17.43
N ASN A 104 44.65 -46.74 -17.44
CA ASN A 104 45.47 -46.87 -18.64
C ASN A 104 45.01 -48.08 -19.47
N SER A 105 44.35 -47.87 -20.60
CA SER A 105 44.42 -48.80 -21.75
C SER A 105 43.85 -48.18 -23.04
N LYS A 106 44.62 -48.34 -24.11
CA LYS A 106 44.44 -47.85 -25.48
C LYS A 106 43.14 -48.33 -26.16
N SER A 107 42.52 -47.46 -26.98
CA SER A 107 42.25 -47.63 -28.44
C SER A 107 40.87 -47.16 -28.96
N ASN A 108 40.93 -46.55 -30.15
CA ASN A 108 39.93 -46.24 -31.19
C ASN A 108 39.00 -45.00 -31.09
N PRO A 109 39.15 -44.02 -32.03
CA PRO A 109 38.19 -42.94 -32.25
C PRO A 109 37.21 -43.35 -33.35
N ASN A 110 35.95 -43.59 -32.99
CA ASN A 110 34.79 -43.46 -33.88
C ASN A 110 33.54 -43.86 -33.09
N LYS A 111 32.83 -42.87 -32.55
CA LYS A 111 31.39 -42.98 -32.30
C LYS A 111 30.76 -41.60 -32.50
N SER A 112 29.76 -41.62 -33.35
CA SER A 112 29.04 -40.48 -33.91
C SER A 112 28.38 -39.63 -32.83
N ILE A 113 28.58 -38.33 -32.95
CA ILE A 113 27.70 -37.32 -32.37
C ILE A 113 26.43 -37.36 -33.22
N THR A 114 25.43 -38.11 -32.77
CA THR A 114 24.13 -38.19 -33.45
C THR A 114 23.01 -37.98 -32.44
N ALA A 115 22.17 -37.00 -32.77
CA ALA A 115 20.76 -36.84 -32.38
C ALA A 115 20.37 -36.24 -31.02
N ASP A 116 21.29 -35.86 -30.11
CA ASP A 116 20.88 -35.20 -28.84
C ASP A 116 21.05 -33.67 -28.81
N THR A 117 21.74 -33.07 -29.78
CA THR A 117 21.99 -31.61 -29.82
C THR A 117 20.98 -30.82 -30.66
N GLN A 118 20.06 -31.48 -31.37
CA GLN A 118 19.03 -30.81 -32.18
C GLN A 118 17.69 -30.63 -31.47
N ASN A 119 17.45 -31.26 -30.31
CA ASN A 119 16.28 -31.01 -29.47
C ASN A 119 16.45 -29.84 -28.49
N LEU A 120 17.54 -29.07 -28.57
CA LEU A 120 17.84 -27.97 -27.64
C LEU A 120 17.55 -26.57 -28.19
N ILE A 121 16.99 -26.44 -29.40
CA ILE A 121 16.78 -25.13 -30.05
C ILE A 121 15.32 -24.89 -30.51
N GLN A 122 14.40 -25.84 -30.30
CA GLN A 122 13.04 -25.75 -30.84
C GLN A 122 11.89 -25.85 -29.82
N ASP A 123 12.11 -25.30 -28.61
CA ASP A 123 11.06 -25.11 -27.57
C ASP A 123 11.00 -23.64 -27.08
N SER A 124 11.32 -22.69 -27.95
CA SER A 124 11.40 -21.24 -27.62
C SER A 124 10.07 -20.48 -27.72
N GLN A 125 8.92 -21.16 -27.56
CA GLN A 125 7.61 -20.50 -27.47
C GLN A 125 6.86 -20.94 -26.21
N THR A 126 6.77 -20.03 -25.25
CA THR A 126 6.01 -20.11 -23.97
C THR A 126 6.54 -21.09 -22.89
N HIS A 127 7.76 -20.88 -22.41
CA HIS A 127 8.20 -21.51 -21.15
C HIS A 127 8.00 -20.56 -19.95
N TYR A 128 6.84 -20.63 -19.32
CA TYR A 128 6.70 -20.18 -17.93
C TYR A 128 7.53 -21.12 -17.05
N THR A 129 8.66 -20.64 -16.53
CA THR A 129 9.47 -21.44 -15.60
C THR A 129 8.79 -21.50 -14.23
N GLN A 130 8.49 -22.71 -13.73
CA GLN A 130 8.08 -22.91 -12.34
C GLN A 130 9.16 -22.33 -11.41
N THR A 131 8.81 -21.25 -10.72
CA THR A 131 9.64 -20.59 -9.72
C THR A 131 9.19 -21.01 -8.32
N PRO A 132 10.07 -21.06 -7.29
CA PRO A 132 9.63 -21.32 -5.92
C PRO A 132 8.54 -20.35 -5.43
N LEU A 133 8.53 -19.09 -5.87
CA LEU A 133 7.48 -18.12 -5.52
C LEU A 133 6.21 -18.38 -6.36
N GLN A 134 5.16 -18.93 -5.75
CA GLN A 134 3.95 -19.34 -6.44
C GLN A 134 2.82 -18.31 -6.39
N LYS A 135 2.76 -17.49 -5.34
CA LYS A 135 1.66 -16.57 -5.09
C LYS A 135 2.10 -15.38 -4.24
N ILE A 136 1.41 -14.25 -4.43
CA ILE A 136 1.51 -13.07 -3.58
C ILE A 136 0.15 -12.81 -2.94
N ILE A 137 0.15 -12.55 -1.64
CA ILE A 137 -1.03 -12.16 -0.87
C ILE A 137 -0.73 -10.83 -0.19
N ILE A 138 -1.67 -9.89 -0.27
CA ILE A 138 -1.59 -8.61 0.46
C ILE A 138 -2.78 -8.55 1.42
N THR A 139 -2.51 -8.33 2.70
CA THR A 139 -3.59 -8.07 3.66
C THR A 139 -3.99 -6.60 3.60
N ALA A 140 -5.29 -6.32 3.56
CA ALA A 140 -5.84 -4.98 3.55
C ALA A 140 -6.88 -4.79 4.67
N SER A 141 -6.99 -3.59 5.21
CA SER A 141 -8.07 -3.29 6.16
C SER A 141 -9.43 -3.38 5.46
N LYS A 142 -10.52 -3.59 6.22
CA LYS A 142 -11.89 -3.59 5.68
C LYS A 142 -12.22 -2.32 4.88
N LYS A 143 -11.66 -1.17 5.27
CA LYS A 143 -11.86 0.12 4.60
C LYS A 143 -11.04 0.27 3.31
N ASP A 144 -9.89 -0.41 3.23
CA ASP A 144 -8.94 -0.22 2.12
C ASP A 144 -9.06 -1.31 1.04
N ILE A 145 -9.58 -2.49 1.38
CA ILE A 145 -9.58 -3.67 0.50
C ILE A 145 -10.24 -3.42 -0.86
N PHE A 146 -11.38 -2.72 -0.88
CA PHE A 146 -12.08 -2.42 -2.12
C PHE A 146 -11.22 -1.54 -3.04
N TYR A 147 -10.64 -0.47 -2.50
CA TYR A 147 -9.80 0.42 -3.29
C TYR A 147 -8.52 -0.25 -3.75
N MET A 148 -7.84 -0.99 -2.88
CA MET A 148 -6.61 -1.71 -3.24
C MET A 148 -6.87 -2.69 -4.38
N LYS A 149 -8.01 -3.41 -4.38
CA LYS A 149 -8.40 -4.32 -5.48
C LYS A 149 -8.66 -3.59 -6.79
N LYS A 150 -9.21 -2.37 -6.75
CA LYS A 150 -9.48 -1.56 -7.94
C LYS A 150 -8.20 -1.05 -8.61
N LEU A 151 -7.13 -0.88 -7.83
CA LEU A 151 -5.85 -0.34 -8.32
C LEU A 151 -4.94 -1.36 -9.04
N ILE A 152 -5.19 -2.67 -8.90
CA ILE A 152 -4.26 -3.69 -9.42
C ILE A 152 -4.98 -4.85 -10.09
N SER A 153 -4.27 -5.55 -10.98
CA SER A 153 -4.67 -6.85 -11.50
C SER A 153 -4.41 -7.97 -10.49
N ASN A 154 -5.14 -9.07 -10.63
CA ASN A 154 -4.94 -10.30 -9.84
C ASN A 154 -3.67 -11.09 -10.25
N THR A 155 -2.73 -10.45 -10.95
CA THR A 155 -1.50 -11.06 -11.45
C THR A 155 -0.45 -9.97 -11.65
N LEU A 156 0.77 -10.25 -11.21
CA LEU A 156 1.95 -9.43 -11.50
C LEU A 156 2.88 -10.16 -12.48
N TYR A 157 3.52 -9.36 -13.33
CA TYR A 157 4.47 -9.83 -14.33
C TYR A 157 5.85 -9.27 -14.00
N PHE A 158 6.86 -10.14 -13.95
CA PHE A 158 8.24 -9.76 -13.69
C PHE A 158 9.13 -10.25 -14.83
N HIS A 159 10.02 -9.40 -15.31
CA HIS A 159 11.01 -9.75 -16.32
C HIS A 159 12.40 -9.76 -15.70
N ILE A 160 12.95 -10.95 -15.45
CA ILE A 160 14.23 -11.15 -14.75
C ILE A 160 15.11 -12.07 -15.59
N ASN A 161 16.33 -11.63 -15.93
CA ASN A 161 17.29 -12.40 -16.72
C ASN A 161 16.70 -13.00 -18.01
N HIS A 162 15.95 -12.19 -18.78
CA HIS A 162 15.23 -12.59 -20.00
C HIS A 162 14.12 -13.63 -19.82
N LYS A 163 13.72 -13.95 -18.59
CA LYS A 163 12.57 -14.80 -18.27
C LYS A 163 11.41 -13.96 -17.77
N GLU A 164 10.20 -14.30 -18.20
CA GLU A 164 8.96 -13.74 -17.68
C GLU A 164 8.40 -14.64 -16.57
N TYR A 165 8.06 -14.04 -15.44
CA TYR A 165 7.37 -14.68 -14.34
C TYR A 165 5.99 -14.08 -14.20
N LYS A 166 4.98 -14.95 -14.22
CA LYS A 166 3.58 -14.60 -13.99
C LYS A 166 3.18 -15.08 -12.60
N ILE A 167 3.01 -14.15 -11.66
CA ILE A 167 2.72 -14.47 -10.27
C ILE A 167 1.29 -14.06 -9.93
N PRO A 168 0.39 -15.00 -9.58
CA PRO A 168 -0.92 -14.69 -9.05
C PRO A 168 -0.84 -13.79 -7.81
N LEU A 169 -1.72 -12.79 -7.77
CA LEU A 169 -1.81 -11.85 -6.66
C LEU A 169 -3.24 -11.83 -6.13
N GLU A 170 -3.37 -11.85 -4.81
CA GLU A 170 -4.65 -11.74 -4.12
C GLU A 170 -4.60 -10.71 -2.98
N ILE A 171 -5.62 -9.86 -2.89
CA ILE A 171 -5.83 -8.99 -1.72
C ILE A 171 -6.89 -9.60 -0.83
N VAL A 172 -6.52 -9.86 0.43
CA VAL A 172 -7.37 -10.51 1.44
C VAL A 172 -7.68 -9.55 2.58
N CYS A 173 -8.80 -9.78 3.26
CA CYS A 173 -9.19 -8.95 4.39
C CYS A 173 -8.35 -9.28 5.63
N GLY A 174 -7.70 -8.27 6.20
CA GLY A 174 -6.98 -8.39 7.46
C GLY A 174 -7.91 -8.51 8.68
N GLY A 175 -7.30 -8.75 9.83
CA GLY A 175 -7.96 -8.77 11.13
C GLY A 175 -7.70 -7.52 11.96
N ASN A 176 -8.17 -7.54 13.21
CA ASN A 176 -7.92 -6.44 14.16
C ASN A 176 -6.47 -6.39 14.65
N THR A 177 -5.73 -7.50 14.52
CA THR A 177 -4.33 -7.60 14.91
C THR A 177 -3.46 -8.05 13.74
N ARG A 178 -2.14 -7.90 13.86
CA ARG A 178 -1.19 -8.39 12.86
C ARG A 178 -1.31 -9.91 12.69
N PHE A 179 -1.38 -10.65 13.81
CA PHE A 179 -1.46 -12.10 13.78
C PHE A 179 -2.79 -12.60 13.21
N GLN A 180 -3.92 -11.94 13.54
CA GLN A 180 -5.21 -12.26 12.92
C GLN A 180 -5.23 -11.95 11.42
N SER A 181 -4.55 -10.89 10.98
CA SER A 181 -4.39 -10.60 9.55
C SER A 181 -3.59 -11.70 8.84
N LEU A 182 -2.54 -12.22 9.49
CA LEU A 182 -1.76 -13.34 8.97
C LEU A 182 -2.62 -14.62 8.91
N LYS A 183 -3.42 -14.89 9.95
CA LYS A 183 -4.37 -16.02 9.99
C LYS A 183 -5.32 -16.00 8.80
N ASN A 184 -5.90 -14.84 8.51
CA ASN A 184 -6.80 -14.68 7.37
C ASN A 184 -6.06 -14.93 6.04
N ALA A 185 -4.85 -14.39 5.88
CA ALA A 185 -4.04 -14.62 4.68
C ALA A 185 -3.69 -16.11 4.48
N LEU A 186 -3.41 -16.85 5.56
CA LEU A 186 -3.03 -18.26 5.50
C LEU A 186 -4.16 -19.17 5.00
N GLN A 187 -5.43 -18.73 5.05
CA GLN A 187 -6.55 -19.46 4.43
C GLN A 187 -6.43 -19.54 2.91
N HIS A 188 -5.59 -18.70 2.31
CA HIS A 188 -5.38 -18.60 0.86
C HIS A 188 -3.99 -19.10 0.44
N VAL A 189 -3.25 -19.76 1.35
CA VAL A 189 -1.90 -20.28 1.12
C VAL A 189 -1.96 -21.80 0.91
N GLU A 190 -1.42 -22.25 -0.21
CA GLU A 190 -1.27 -23.69 -0.52
C GLU A 190 0.20 -24.15 -0.45
N SER A 191 1.14 -23.20 -0.47
CA SER A 191 2.57 -23.48 -0.49
C SER A 191 3.07 -23.99 0.87
N THR A 192 4.12 -24.80 0.83
CA THR A 192 4.80 -25.37 2.01
C THR A 192 5.45 -24.32 2.91
N HIS A 193 5.85 -23.19 2.33
CA HIS A 193 6.44 -22.08 3.06
C HIS A 193 5.78 -20.75 2.71
N ILE A 194 5.94 -19.78 3.61
CA ILE A 194 5.56 -18.39 3.40
C ILE A 194 6.75 -17.48 3.65
N ILE A 195 6.76 -16.34 2.95
CA ILE A 195 7.59 -15.19 3.32
C ILE A 195 6.64 -14.11 3.79
N VAL A 196 6.75 -13.67 5.04
CA VAL A 196 5.90 -12.59 5.58
C VAL A 196 6.73 -11.33 5.74
N ASN A 197 6.26 -10.21 5.17
CA ASN A 197 6.89 -8.90 5.35
C ASN A 197 5.87 -7.84 5.79
N ASP A 198 6.26 -7.00 6.74
CA ASP A 198 5.52 -5.78 7.05
C ASP A 198 5.66 -4.77 5.91
N CYS A 199 4.55 -4.23 5.39
CA CYS A 199 4.60 -3.16 4.39
C CYS A 199 5.40 -1.93 4.87
N ALA A 200 5.40 -1.69 6.18
CA ALA A 200 6.19 -0.63 6.82
C ALA A 200 7.72 -0.88 6.79
N ARG A 201 8.19 -2.06 6.42
CA ARG A 201 9.61 -2.35 6.14
C ARG A 201 9.80 -2.43 4.63
N PHE A 202 10.08 -1.27 4.06
CA PHE A 202 10.00 -1.04 2.62
C PHE A 202 11.33 -1.18 1.87
N ASP A 203 12.46 -1.26 2.58
CA ASP A 203 13.81 -1.26 1.99
C ASP A 203 14.55 -2.54 2.40
N THR A 204 14.04 -3.69 1.93
CA THR A 204 14.67 -4.99 2.20
C THR A 204 16.02 -5.04 1.49
N LYS A 205 17.08 -5.33 2.24
CA LYS A 205 18.44 -5.37 1.69
C LYS A 205 18.74 -6.70 1.02
N ARG A 206 19.27 -6.62 -0.20
CA ARG A 206 19.64 -7.78 -1.02
C ARG A 206 20.55 -8.78 -0.30
N HIS A 207 21.54 -8.33 0.46
CA HIS A 207 22.43 -9.23 1.21
C HIS A 207 21.69 -10.00 2.31
N VAL A 208 20.80 -9.34 3.06
CA VAL A 208 19.98 -10.02 4.09
C VAL A 208 19.05 -11.04 3.44
N LEU A 209 18.37 -10.66 2.35
CA LEU A 209 17.47 -11.57 1.63
C LEU A 209 18.22 -12.77 1.03
N HIS A 210 19.42 -12.53 0.49
CA HIS A 210 20.31 -13.58 -0.02
C HIS A 210 20.65 -14.59 1.08
N ASP A 211 21.09 -14.13 2.24
CA ASP A 211 21.44 -15.02 3.35
C ASP A 211 20.23 -15.81 3.84
N MET A 212 19.07 -15.16 3.97
CA MET A 212 17.81 -15.83 4.32
C MET A 212 17.45 -16.94 3.34
N LEU A 213 17.47 -16.64 2.03
CA LEU A 213 17.11 -17.61 0.99
C LEU A 213 18.16 -18.71 0.85
N SER A 214 19.44 -18.41 1.09
CA SER A 214 20.51 -19.40 1.14
C SER A 214 20.30 -20.38 2.29
N LEU A 215 20.04 -19.90 3.51
CA LEU A 215 19.68 -20.77 4.65
C LEU A 215 18.42 -21.59 4.33
N PHE A 216 17.40 -20.96 3.76
CA PHE A 216 16.16 -21.63 3.35
C PHE A 216 16.40 -22.77 2.35
N MET A 217 17.32 -22.61 1.40
CA MET A 217 17.58 -23.63 0.38
C MET A 217 18.42 -24.80 0.89
N ASN A 218 19.25 -24.58 1.92
CA ASN A 218 20.25 -25.55 2.36
C ASN A 218 19.93 -26.20 3.71
N GLU A 219 19.13 -25.56 4.55
CA GLU A 219 18.84 -26.01 5.91
C GLU A 219 17.34 -26.27 6.11
N ASP A 220 17.03 -27.05 7.15
CA ASP A 220 15.67 -27.27 7.62
C ASP A 220 15.42 -26.48 8.90
N PHE A 221 14.85 -25.29 8.77
CA PHE A 221 14.40 -24.42 9.87
C PHE A 221 12.89 -24.24 9.77
N ASP A 222 12.22 -24.13 10.92
CA ASP A 222 10.78 -23.85 10.95
C ASP A 222 10.48 -22.39 10.66
N CYS A 223 11.37 -21.49 11.07
CA CYS A 223 11.34 -20.07 10.72
C CYS A 223 12.76 -19.51 10.61
N ILE A 224 13.02 -18.73 9.56
CA ILE A 224 14.27 -18.01 9.31
C ILE A 224 13.98 -16.52 9.45
N VAL A 225 14.76 -15.86 10.32
CA VAL A 225 14.46 -14.51 10.78
C VAL A 225 15.72 -13.63 10.83
N PRO A 226 15.68 -12.42 10.25
CA PRO A 226 16.73 -11.43 10.41
C PRO A 226 16.65 -10.75 11.78
N TYR A 227 17.81 -10.47 12.37
CA TYR A 227 17.88 -9.77 13.65
C TYR A 227 19.02 -8.75 13.72
N LEU A 228 18.86 -7.75 14.59
CA LEU A 228 19.94 -6.86 15.01
C LEU A 228 20.38 -7.19 16.45
N GLN A 229 21.67 -7.04 16.71
CA GLN A 229 22.21 -7.04 18.07
C GLN A 229 21.87 -5.73 18.78
N VAL A 230 21.74 -5.78 20.10
CA VAL A 230 21.51 -4.61 20.94
C VAL A 230 22.84 -4.11 21.49
N SER A 231 23.25 -2.90 21.10
CA SER A 231 24.47 -2.25 21.61
C SER A 231 24.22 -1.44 22.88
N ASP A 232 23.03 -0.87 22.99
CA ASP A 232 22.73 0.13 24.00
C ASP A 232 22.27 -0.55 25.30
N THR A 233 22.59 0.08 26.43
CA THR A 233 22.11 -0.38 27.74
C THR A 233 20.59 -0.45 27.73
N THR A 234 20.04 -1.63 28.00
CA THR A 234 18.59 -1.89 27.95
C THR A 234 18.06 -2.15 29.34
N LEU A 235 17.02 -1.38 29.71
CA LEU A 235 16.28 -1.57 30.95
C LEU A 235 14.87 -2.10 30.64
N MET A 236 14.43 -3.11 31.38
CA MET A 236 13.05 -3.58 31.37
C MET A 236 12.31 -2.99 32.56
N TYR A 237 11.20 -2.33 32.27
CA TYR A 237 10.29 -1.84 33.30
C TYR A 237 9.35 -2.97 33.74
N ASP A 238 9.30 -3.21 35.03
CA ASP A 238 8.34 -4.09 35.68
C ASP A 238 7.24 -3.23 36.30
N SER A 239 6.06 -3.24 35.68
CA SER A 239 4.89 -2.49 36.15
C SER A 239 4.32 -3.01 37.46
N THR A 240 4.56 -4.28 37.83
CA THR A 240 4.04 -4.87 39.07
C THR A 240 4.76 -4.32 40.29
N ASN A 241 6.08 -4.13 40.17
CA ASN A 241 6.94 -3.64 41.25
C ASN A 241 7.34 -2.17 41.08
N ASN A 242 6.95 -1.52 39.98
CA ASN A 242 7.38 -0.18 39.59
C ASN A 242 8.91 -0.03 39.60
N THR A 243 9.63 -1.03 39.08
CA THR A 243 11.11 -1.07 39.06
C THR A 243 11.67 -1.19 37.65
N HIS A 244 12.95 -0.88 37.49
CA HIS A 244 13.70 -1.09 36.26
C HIS A 244 14.79 -2.13 36.50
N LYS A 245 14.90 -3.12 35.61
CA LYS A 245 15.93 -4.15 35.64
C LYS A 245 16.81 -4.05 34.40
N ALA A 246 18.12 -3.98 34.58
CA ALA A 246 19.05 -4.09 33.46
C ALA A 246 19.02 -5.50 32.86
N ILE A 247 18.95 -5.58 31.53
CA ILE A 247 19.04 -6.84 30.78
C ILE A 247 20.42 -6.96 30.16
N GLU A 248 20.97 -8.17 30.14
CA GLU A 248 22.15 -8.53 29.35
C GLU A 248 21.85 -8.37 27.85
N ARG A 249 22.22 -7.22 27.29
CA ARG A 249 21.95 -6.83 25.90
C ARG A 249 22.52 -7.81 24.86
N GLU A 250 23.60 -8.51 25.20
CA GLU A 250 24.26 -9.49 24.35
C GLU A 250 23.37 -10.73 24.10
N LYS A 251 22.39 -10.98 24.99
CA LYS A 251 21.39 -12.04 24.84
C LYS A 251 20.15 -11.59 24.05
N LEU A 252 20.03 -10.30 23.74
CA LEU A 252 18.87 -9.74 23.05
C LEU A 252 19.03 -9.78 21.53
N LYS A 253 17.91 -9.96 20.84
CA LYS A 253 17.79 -9.87 19.39
C LYS A 253 16.61 -8.98 19.04
N LEU A 254 16.85 -7.92 18.25
CA LEU A 254 15.78 -7.11 17.69
C LEU A 254 15.35 -7.71 16.36
N ILE A 255 14.16 -8.30 16.34
CA ILE A 255 13.66 -9.06 15.20
C ILE A 255 13.16 -8.13 14.07
N GLN A 256 13.46 -8.51 12.83
CA GLN A 256 13.04 -7.81 11.62
C GLN A 256 12.16 -8.71 10.72
N THR A 257 11.56 -8.10 9.70
CA THR A 257 10.91 -8.81 8.57
C THR A 257 11.65 -8.41 7.28
N PRO A 258 11.64 -9.25 6.21
CA PRO A 258 10.83 -10.46 6.01
C PRO A 258 11.21 -11.64 6.91
N GLN A 259 10.32 -12.62 7.08
CA GLN A 259 10.56 -13.91 7.75
C GLN A 259 10.10 -15.07 6.86
N ILE A 260 10.92 -16.11 6.71
CA ILE A 260 10.57 -17.31 5.94
C ILE A 260 10.12 -18.39 6.91
N THR A 261 8.89 -18.89 6.80
CA THR A 261 8.29 -19.80 7.79
C THR A 261 7.62 -20.98 7.11
N LYS A 262 7.71 -22.17 7.71
CA LYS A 262 6.92 -23.34 7.29
C LYS A 262 5.44 -23.07 7.55
N THR A 263 4.61 -23.20 6.52
CA THR A 263 3.18 -22.91 6.59
C THR A 263 2.48 -23.74 7.67
N GLN A 264 2.79 -25.03 7.75
CA GLN A 264 2.18 -25.92 8.75
C GLN A 264 2.54 -25.51 10.19
N LYS A 265 3.79 -25.12 10.44
CA LYS A 265 4.24 -24.72 11.78
C LYS A 265 3.57 -23.43 12.25
N ILE A 266 3.42 -22.42 11.38
CA ILE A 266 2.71 -21.21 11.78
C ILE A 266 1.22 -21.49 12.01
N LEU A 267 0.60 -22.40 11.25
CA LEU A 267 -0.78 -22.81 11.48
C LEU A 267 -0.99 -23.45 12.87
N GLU A 268 -0.06 -24.31 13.32
CA GLU A 268 -0.08 -24.91 14.66
C GLU A 268 -0.07 -23.85 15.78
N SER A 269 0.60 -22.72 15.57
CA SER A 269 0.71 -21.66 16.58
C SER A 269 -0.63 -20.96 16.88
N PHE A 270 -1.61 -21.01 15.98
CA PHE A 270 -2.93 -20.40 16.23
C PHE A 270 -3.73 -21.12 17.31
N ALA A 271 -3.42 -22.38 17.62
CA ALA A 271 -4.04 -23.11 18.73
C ALA A 271 -3.67 -22.55 20.11
N LYS A 272 -2.67 -21.67 20.19
CA LYS A 272 -2.25 -21.02 21.44
C LYS A 272 -3.14 -19.86 21.88
N GLU A 273 -3.98 -19.34 20.98
CA GLU A 273 -4.85 -18.17 21.23
C GLU A 273 -4.10 -16.94 21.78
N ILE A 274 -2.81 -16.81 21.44
CA ILE A 274 -1.96 -15.66 21.77
C ILE A 274 -1.76 -14.83 20.50
N ASP A 275 -1.86 -13.50 20.62
CA ASP A 275 -1.57 -12.56 19.54
C ASP A 275 -0.06 -12.28 19.48
N PHE A 276 0.65 -13.00 18.62
CA PHE A 276 2.09 -12.83 18.46
C PHE A 276 2.46 -11.61 17.60
N SER A 277 3.57 -10.96 17.95
CA SER A 277 4.03 -9.77 17.22
C SER A 277 4.67 -10.09 15.87
N ASP A 278 5.18 -11.32 15.69
CA ASP A 278 5.91 -11.77 14.51
C ASP A 278 5.88 -13.32 14.40
N GLU A 279 6.38 -13.87 13.29
CA GLU A 279 6.32 -15.32 13.04
C GLU A 279 7.30 -16.08 13.96
N SER A 280 8.49 -15.55 14.22
CA SER A 280 9.49 -16.22 15.05
C SER A 280 9.06 -16.42 16.50
N SER A 281 8.36 -15.45 17.10
CA SER A 281 7.80 -15.59 18.46
C SER A 281 6.64 -16.59 18.50
N ALA A 282 5.81 -16.65 17.45
CA ALA A 282 4.76 -17.66 17.32
C ALA A 282 5.37 -19.07 17.25
N ILE A 283 6.44 -19.24 16.47
CA ILE A 283 7.13 -20.53 16.30
C ILE A 283 7.83 -20.97 17.58
N LEU A 284 8.45 -20.05 18.32
CA LEU A 284 9.06 -20.35 19.64
C LEU A 284 8.07 -20.83 20.70
N SER A 285 6.77 -20.56 20.53
CA SER A 285 5.73 -21.04 21.46
C SER A 285 5.41 -22.53 21.29
N LEU A 286 5.90 -23.15 20.22
CA LEU A 286 5.70 -24.55 19.88
C LEU A 286 6.81 -25.42 20.50
N LYS A 287 6.51 -26.70 20.70
CA LYS A 287 7.52 -27.68 21.10
C LYS A 287 8.43 -27.99 19.92
N ASP A 288 9.71 -28.24 20.21
CA ASP A 288 10.73 -28.69 19.25
C ASP A 288 10.88 -27.75 18.04
N SER A 289 10.70 -26.44 18.24
CA SER A 289 10.82 -25.43 17.19
C SER A 289 12.27 -25.12 16.84
N LYS A 290 12.60 -25.02 15.56
CA LYS A 290 13.95 -24.66 15.09
C LYS A 290 13.96 -23.31 14.37
N LEU A 291 14.58 -22.31 14.99
CA LEU A 291 14.80 -20.99 14.39
C LEU A 291 16.17 -20.88 13.71
N GLY A 292 16.18 -20.32 12.50
CA GLY A 292 17.39 -19.89 11.79
C GLY A 292 17.54 -18.39 11.88
N PHE A 293 18.71 -17.89 12.25
CA PHE A 293 18.97 -16.47 12.38
C PHE A 293 19.95 -15.99 11.33
N VAL A 294 19.66 -14.84 10.72
CA VAL A 294 20.61 -14.11 9.87
C VAL A 294 20.83 -12.71 10.42
N ILE A 295 22.00 -12.12 10.16
CA ILE A 295 22.26 -10.73 10.53
C ILE A 295 21.40 -9.82 9.66
N GLY A 296 20.57 -9.01 10.30
CA GLY A 296 19.73 -8.02 9.65
C GLY A 296 20.48 -6.72 9.34
N SER A 297 19.75 -5.69 8.92
CA SER A 297 20.31 -4.37 8.62
C SER A 297 19.58 -3.25 9.34
N LYS A 298 20.31 -2.27 9.87
CA LYS A 298 19.73 -1.05 10.46
C LYS A 298 18.93 -0.25 9.43
N ASP A 299 19.25 -0.39 8.15
CA ASP A 299 18.50 0.25 7.06
C ASP A 299 17.11 -0.38 6.84
N MET A 300 16.86 -1.59 7.35
CA MET A 300 15.54 -2.27 7.31
C MET A 300 14.64 -1.84 8.48
N THR A 301 14.77 -0.58 8.92
CA THR A 301 13.97 -0.02 9.99
C THR A 301 12.49 0.03 9.58
N LYS A 302 11.61 -0.36 10.50
CA LYS A 302 10.17 -0.35 10.29
C LYS A 302 9.63 1.05 10.51
N LEU A 303 8.98 1.60 9.49
CA LEU A 303 8.24 2.84 9.59
C LEU A 303 7.14 2.72 10.65
N THR A 304 7.32 3.40 11.78
CA THR A 304 6.47 3.24 12.96
C THR A 304 5.85 4.56 13.37
N TYR A 305 6.64 5.62 13.45
CA TYR A 305 6.28 6.95 13.90
C TYR A 305 6.37 7.96 12.74
N HIS A 306 5.73 9.11 12.90
CA HIS A 306 5.80 10.19 11.91
C HIS A 306 7.24 10.63 11.64
N ASP A 307 8.06 10.71 12.69
CA ASP A 307 9.48 11.10 12.57
C ASP A 307 10.28 10.14 11.66
N ASP A 308 9.82 8.89 11.47
CA ASP A 308 10.46 7.90 10.59
C ASP A 308 10.30 8.22 9.09
N LEU A 309 9.51 9.24 8.72
CA LEU A 309 9.35 9.68 7.32
C LEU A 309 10.69 10.04 6.66
N HIS A 310 11.68 10.46 7.46
CA HIS A 310 13.03 10.72 6.98
C HIS A 310 13.70 9.49 6.34
N LEU A 311 13.27 8.27 6.67
CA LEU A 311 13.78 7.03 6.09
C LEU A 311 13.39 6.88 4.61
N LEU A 312 12.27 7.49 4.19
CA LEU A 312 11.79 7.44 2.81
C LEU A 312 12.51 8.43 1.89
N LYS A 313 13.32 9.37 2.41
CA LYS A 313 14.02 10.37 1.61
C LYS A 313 14.77 9.78 0.42
N LYS A 314 15.55 8.72 0.67
CA LYS A 314 16.35 8.08 -0.39
C LYS A 314 15.46 7.53 -1.51
N LEU A 315 14.33 6.92 -1.14
CA LEU A 315 13.35 6.42 -2.11
C LEU A 315 12.64 7.57 -2.84
N TYR A 316 12.26 8.65 -2.14
CA TYR A 316 11.68 9.82 -2.78
C TYR A 316 12.64 10.46 -3.78
N HIS A 317 13.92 10.64 -3.44
CA HIS A 317 14.91 11.17 -4.35
C HIS A 317 15.16 10.25 -5.56
N ALA A 318 15.27 8.94 -5.33
CA ALA A 318 15.44 7.97 -6.41
C ALA A 318 14.25 7.96 -7.39
N ASN A 319 13.05 8.28 -6.91
CA ASN A 319 11.82 8.31 -7.71
C ASN A 319 11.39 9.74 -8.11
N ALA A 320 12.15 10.78 -7.76
CA ALA A 320 11.78 12.19 -8.00
C ALA A 320 11.81 12.59 -9.48
N HIS A 321 12.52 11.82 -10.32
CA HIS A 321 12.65 12.08 -11.75
C HIS A 321 11.53 11.43 -12.60
N ASN A 322 10.64 10.65 -11.98
CA ASN A 322 9.44 10.18 -12.66
C ASN A 322 8.47 11.36 -12.83
N LYS A 323 8.13 11.66 -14.08
CA LYS A 323 7.30 12.78 -14.55
C LYS A 323 6.07 13.01 -13.69
N SER A 324 5.80 14.28 -13.35
CA SER A 324 4.49 14.87 -13.06
C SER A 324 3.41 13.86 -12.64
N ASP A 325 3.47 13.37 -11.40
CA ASP A 325 2.47 12.49 -10.80
C ASP A 325 1.17 13.25 -10.47
N THR A 326 0.64 13.96 -11.46
CA THR A 326 -0.67 14.58 -11.38
C THR A 326 -1.71 13.64 -11.97
N LEU A 327 -2.73 13.36 -11.18
CA LEU A 327 -3.89 12.60 -11.63
C LEU A 327 -4.99 13.61 -11.94
N ILE A 328 -5.70 13.41 -13.04
CA ILE A 328 -6.79 14.30 -13.45
C ILE A 328 -8.08 13.49 -13.45
N GLY A 329 -9.13 14.06 -12.91
CA GLY A 329 -10.46 13.50 -12.99
C GLY A 329 -11.45 14.54 -13.49
N TYR A 330 -12.44 14.04 -14.20
CA TYR A 330 -13.55 14.80 -14.74
C TYR A 330 -14.83 14.24 -14.13
N GLY A 331 -15.70 15.14 -13.71
CA GLY A 331 -17.03 14.80 -13.21
C GLY A 331 -18.09 15.63 -13.91
N SER A 332 -19.26 15.04 -14.10
CA SER A 332 -20.39 15.65 -14.79
C SER A 332 -21.67 15.18 -14.14
N ASP A 333 -22.55 16.11 -13.78
CA ASP A 333 -23.85 15.78 -13.21
C ASP A 333 -24.96 16.71 -13.74
N ILE A 334 -26.19 16.18 -13.79
CA ILE A 334 -27.37 16.84 -14.34
C ILE A 334 -28.55 16.62 -13.41
N HIS A 335 -29.10 17.70 -12.87
CA HIS A 335 -30.35 17.67 -12.11
C HIS A 335 -31.44 18.50 -12.80
N GLY A 336 -32.65 17.93 -12.85
CA GLY A 336 -33.87 18.65 -13.26
C GLY A 336 -34.40 19.57 -12.16
N PHE A 337 -35.13 20.61 -12.55
CA PHE A 337 -35.77 21.51 -11.58
C PHE A 337 -37.08 20.94 -11.02
N ILE A 338 -37.43 21.39 -9.81
CA ILE A 338 -38.75 21.20 -9.19
C ILE A 338 -39.16 22.46 -8.43
N ASP A 339 -40.45 22.80 -8.46
CA ASP A 339 -40.99 23.97 -7.76
C ASP A 339 -40.92 23.84 -6.24
N SER A 340 -40.83 24.98 -5.55
CA SER A 340 -41.00 25.07 -4.09
C SER A 340 -40.04 24.21 -3.26
N LYS A 341 -38.85 23.90 -3.79
CA LYS A 341 -37.75 23.28 -3.06
C LYS A 341 -36.59 24.26 -2.97
N ASP A 342 -35.86 24.23 -1.85
CA ASP A 342 -34.63 25.00 -1.71
C ASP A 342 -33.59 24.57 -2.75
N MET A 343 -32.86 25.54 -3.31
CA MET A 343 -31.75 25.29 -4.22
C MET A 343 -30.42 25.46 -3.50
N TYR A 344 -29.56 24.44 -3.59
CA TYR A 344 -28.18 24.49 -3.12
C TYR A 344 -27.23 24.22 -4.27
N LEU A 345 -26.19 25.05 -4.41
CA LEU A 345 -25.10 24.87 -5.36
C LEU A 345 -23.78 25.15 -4.65
N CYS A 346 -22.82 24.23 -4.76
CA CYS A 346 -21.51 24.32 -4.09
C CYS A 346 -21.65 24.57 -2.57
N GLY A 347 -22.69 24.02 -1.95
CA GLY A 347 -23.01 24.14 -0.54
C GLY A 347 -23.66 25.47 -0.13
N VAL A 348 -23.99 26.34 -1.09
CA VAL A 348 -24.59 27.66 -0.86
C VAL A 348 -26.06 27.66 -1.27
N LYS A 349 -26.93 28.15 -0.37
CA LYS A 349 -28.36 28.34 -0.68
C LYS A 349 -28.52 29.48 -1.70
N ILE A 350 -29.28 29.21 -2.77
CA ILE A 350 -29.51 30.14 -3.87
C ILE A 350 -30.96 30.64 -3.81
N GLU A 351 -31.15 31.95 -3.90
CA GLU A 351 -32.49 32.53 -4.04
C GLU A 351 -33.09 32.14 -5.40
N SER A 352 -34.12 31.30 -5.36
CA SER A 352 -34.79 30.73 -6.53
C SER A 352 -36.19 30.25 -6.12
N SER A 353 -37.16 30.32 -7.04
CA SER A 353 -38.49 29.72 -6.86
C SER A 353 -38.50 28.20 -7.13
N MET A 354 -37.41 27.67 -7.65
CA MET A 354 -37.19 26.26 -7.98
C MET A 354 -35.98 25.71 -7.22
N GLY A 355 -35.96 24.40 -6.96
CA GLY A 355 -34.81 23.64 -6.47
C GLY A 355 -34.53 22.42 -7.36
N PHE A 356 -33.74 21.46 -6.87
CA PHE A 356 -33.35 20.27 -7.65
C PHE A 356 -34.16 19.02 -7.28
N LYS A 357 -34.61 18.30 -8.32
CA LYS A 357 -35.21 16.97 -8.18
C LYS A 357 -34.10 15.95 -7.90
N ALA A 358 -33.94 15.58 -6.63
CA ALA A 358 -32.93 14.63 -6.17
C ALA A 358 -33.36 13.95 -4.86
N HIS A 359 -32.74 12.80 -4.56
CA HIS A 359 -32.90 12.05 -3.31
C HIS A 359 -32.16 12.69 -2.11
N SER A 360 -31.05 13.40 -2.37
CA SER A 360 -30.30 14.23 -1.41
C SER A 360 -30.80 15.70 -1.40
N ASP A 361 -30.02 16.61 -0.80
CA ASP A 361 -30.23 18.07 -0.95
C ASP A 361 -30.19 18.55 -2.41
N GLY A 362 -29.66 17.72 -3.32
CA GLY A 362 -29.67 17.92 -4.75
C GLY A 362 -28.57 18.83 -5.28
N ASP A 363 -27.49 19.05 -4.52
CA ASP A 363 -26.36 19.86 -4.95
C ASP A 363 -25.53 19.16 -6.06
N VAL A 364 -26.04 19.30 -7.28
CA VAL A 364 -25.45 18.83 -8.54
C VAL A 364 -24.01 19.30 -8.75
N ALA A 365 -23.63 20.46 -8.21
CA ALA A 365 -22.25 20.92 -8.33
C ALA A 365 -21.32 20.12 -7.43
N ILE A 366 -21.72 19.85 -6.19
CA ILE A 366 -20.94 18.98 -5.30
C ILE A 366 -20.84 17.55 -5.84
N HIS A 367 -21.92 17.00 -6.40
CA HIS A 367 -21.89 15.68 -7.02
C HIS A 367 -20.86 15.58 -8.16
N ALA A 368 -20.85 16.55 -9.08
CA ALA A 368 -19.83 16.61 -10.13
C ALA A 368 -18.41 16.75 -9.56
N ILE A 369 -18.21 17.48 -8.46
CA ILE A 369 -16.91 17.57 -7.78
C ILE A 369 -16.50 16.20 -7.22
N ILE A 370 -17.41 15.50 -6.53
CA ILE A 370 -17.17 14.17 -5.98
C ILE A 370 -16.69 13.24 -7.10
N ASP A 371 -17.40 13.17 -8.22
CA ASP A 371 -17.03 12.33 -9.36
C ASP A 371 -15.67 12.72 -9.96
N SER A 372 -15.36 14.02 -10.05
CA SER A 372 -14.04 14.44 -10.52
C SER A 372 -12.90 14.01 -9.58
N ILE A 373 -13.13 13.99 -8.26
CA ILE A 373 -12.14 13.49 -7.29
C ILE A 373 -12.03 11.97 -7.37
N LEU A 374 -13.16 11.25 -7.36
CA LEU A 374 -13.19 9.79 -7.44
C LEU A 374 -12.59 9.28 -8.75
N GLY A 375 -12.86 9.95 -9.86
CA GLY A 375 -12.27 9.68 -11.17
C GLY A 375 -10.76 9.86 -11.17
N ALA A 376 -10.24 10.95 -10.59
CA ALA A 376 -8.80 11.16 -10.45
C ALA A 376 -8.13 10.06 -9.60
N MET A 377 -8.83 9.52 -8.60
CA MET A 377 -8.35 8.44 -7.74
C MET A 377 -8.46 7.04 -8.38
N ASN A 378 -9.20 6.89 -9.49
CA ASN A 378 -9.70 5.60 -9.97
C ASN A 378 -10.49 4.83 -8.88
N TYR A 379 -11.32 5.54 -8.11
CA TYR A 379 -12.10 4.96 -7.01
C TYR A 379 -13.55 4.64 -7.39
N GLY A 380 -14.01 5.05 -8.57
CA GLY A 380 -15.38 4.86 -9.05
C GLY A 380 -16.09 6.19 -9.19
N ASP A 381 -17.38 6.18 -8.86
CA ASP A 381 -18.27 7.33 -8.93
C ASP A 381 -19.14 7.42 -7.66
N ILE A 382 -19.88 8.52 -7.55
CA ILE A 382 -20.74 8.80 -6.40
C ILE A 382 -21.83 7.74 -6.20
N GLY A 383 -22.32 7.12 -7.28
CA GLY A 383 -23.37 6.10 -7.21
C GLY A 383 -22.88 4.77 -6.66
N GLU A 384 -21.63 4.40 -6.94
CA GLU A 384 -20.96 3.24 -6.31
C GLU A 384 -20.78 3.45 -4.79
N LEU A 385 -20.42 4.67 -4.37
CA LEU A 385 -20.10 4.98 -2.97
C LEU A 385 -21.35 5.27 -2.11
N PHE A 386 -22.30 6.01 -2.66
CA PHE A 386 -23.51 6.47 -1.97
C PHE A 386 -24.77 6.12 -2.79
N PRO A 387 -25.17 4.84 -2.83
CA PRO A 387 -26.31 4.42 -3.64
C PRO A 387 -27.63 5.06 -3.18
N ASP A 388 -28.41 5.60 -4.12
CA ASP A 388 -29.74 6.20 -3.87
C ASP A 388 -30.76 5.24 -3.24
N SER A 389 -30.51 3.92 -3.31
CA SER A 389 -31.38 2.90 -2.72
C SER A 389 -31.30 2.80 -1.20
N LYS A 390 -30.34 3.48 -0.56
CA LYS A 390 -30.17 3.44 0.88
C LYS A 390 -30.79 4.66 1.56
N ASP A 391 -31.70 4.39 2.51
CA ASP A 391 -32.38 5.44 3.29
C ASP A 391 -31.43 6.35 4.08
N GLU A 392 -30.22 5.88 4.40
CA GLU A 392 -29.22 6.65 5.16
C GLU A 392 -28.72 7.91 4.45
N PHE A 393 -28.85 7.99 3.12
CA PHE A 393 -28.44 9.15 2.31
C PHE A 393 -29.59 10.08 1.91
N LYS A 394 -30.83 9.74 2.29
CA LYS A 394 -31.99 10.56 1.95
C LYS A 394 -31.89 11.92 2.64
N ASN A 395 -32.01 13.00 1.86
CA ASN A 395 -31.86 14.39 2.32
C ASN A 395 -30.51 14.71 3.01
N ILE A 396 -29.46 13.90 2.77
CA ILE A 396 -28.14 14.21 3.30
C ILE A 396 -27.61 15.51 2.67
N ASP A 397 -26.88 16.29 3.48
CA ASP A 397 -26.15 17.46 3.00
C ASP A 397 -24.95 16.99 2.17
N SER A 398 -24.91 17.38 0.90
CA SER A 398 -23.87 16.94 -0.04
C SER A 398 -22.46 17.38 0.41
N LYS A 399 -22.33 18.42 1.25
CA LYS A 399 -21.05 18.82 1.85
C LYS A 399 -20.44 17.72 2.72
N ILE A 400 -21.27 16.91 3.38
CA ILE A 400 -20.82 15.77 4.20
C ILE A 400 -20.20 14.70 3.32
N LEU A 401 -20.88 14.36 2.22
CA LEU A 401 -20.39 13.39 1.23
C LEU A 401 -19.06 13.83 0.61
N LEU A 402 -18.97 15.11 0.20
CA LEU A 402 -17.74 15.67 -0.35
C LEU A 402 -16.58 15.61 0.64
N LYS A 403 -16.85 15.96 1.90
CA LYS A 403 -15.85 15.89 2.97
C LYS A 403 -15.39 14.45 3.17
N GLU A 404 -16.30 13.48 3.22
CA GLU A 404 -15.96 12.06 3.41
C GLU A 404 -15.08 11.53 2.28
N VAL A 405 -15.42 11.84 1.03
CA VAL A 405 -14.63 11.46 -0.16
C VAL A 405 -13.24 12.09 -0.11
N TYR A 406 -13.14 13.39 0.20
CA TYR A 406 -11.85 14.05 0.22
C TYR A 406 -10.99 13.66 1.44
N ASP A 407 -11.60 13.41 2.59
CA ASP A 407 -10.92 12.85 3.76
C ASP A 407 -10.32 11.48 3.43
N TYR A 408 -11.06 10.64 2.71
CA TYR A 408 -10.56 9.36 2.23
C TYR A 408 -9.39 9.54 1.25
N CYS A 409 -9.51 10.46 0.28
CA CYS A 409 -8.45 10.85 -0.66
C CYS A 409 -7.13 11.20 0.08
N LEU A 410 -7.21 12.03 1.12
CA LEU A 410 -6.07 12.38 1.97
C LEU A 410 -5.51 11.16 2.73
N SER A 411 -6.39 10.30 3.23
CA SER A 411 -6.01 9.09 3.98
C SER A 411 -5.23 8.08 3.10
N VAL A 412 -5.49 8.08 1.79
CA VAL A 412 -4.81 7.25 0.79
C VAL A 412 -3.64 7.96 0.10
N GLY A 413 -3.18 9.07 0.68
CA GLY A 413 -1.93 9.75 0.31
C GLY A 413 -2.02 10.59 -0.96
N LEU A 414 -3.22 11.04 -1.34
CA LEU A 414 -3.44 11.98 -2.43
C LEU A 414 -3.94 13.32 -1.87
N GLU A 415 -3.68 14.41 -2.58
CA GLU A 415 -4.18 15.74 -2.22
C GLU A 415 -4.55 16.54 -3.46
N LEU A 416 -5.56 17.41 -3.35
CA LEU A 416 -5.95 18.30 -4.44
C LEU A 416 -4.88 19.37 -4.70
N ILE A 417 -4.63 19.63 -5.97
CA ILE A 417 -3.86 20.78 -6.47
C ILE A 417 -4.82 21.95 -6.70
N ASN A 418 -5.84 21.71 -7.53
CA ASN A 418 -6.85 22.69 -7.88
C ASN A 418 -8.14 21.99 -8.32
N LEU A 419 -9.21 22.79 -8.30
CA LEU A 419 -10.55 22.42 -8.70
C LEU A 419 -11.11 23.50 -9.64
N ASP A 420 -11.67 23.08 -10.76
CA ASP A 420 -12.33 23.98 -11.71
C ASP A 420 -13.73 23.47 -12.07
N ILE A 421 -14.72 24.34 -11.92
CA ILE A 421 -16.14 23.99 -12.06
C ILE A 421 -16.76 24.90 -13.13
N THR A 422 -17.65 24.35 -13.95
CA THR A 422 -18.51 25.12 -14.86
C THR A 422 -19.97 24.73 -14.65
N ILE A 423 -20.77 25.69 -14.17
CA ILE A 423 -22.22 25.55 -14.00
C ILE A 423 -22.91 26.13 -15.23
N THR A 424 -23.52 25.26 -16.04
CA THR A 424 -24.31 25.67 -17.21
C THR A 424 -25.78 25.71 -16.81
N ALA A 425 -26.32 26.91 -16.66
CA ALA A 425 -27.68 27.15 -16.18
C ALA A 425 -28.29 28.39 -16.84
N GLN A 426 -29.54 28.30 -17.31
CA GLN A 426 -30.26 29.47 -17.84
C GLN A 426 -30.85 30.34 -16.71
N THR A 427 -31.13 29.72 -15.57
CA THR A 427 -31.58 30.34 -14.31
C THR A 427 -31.18 29.40 -13.16
N PRO A 428 -30.92 29.88 -11.94
CA PRO A 428 -30.82 31.29 -11.52
C PRO A 428 -29.49 31.93 -11.90
N ARG A 429 -29.36 33.24 -11.63
CA ARG A 429 -28.11 33.97 -11.87
C ARG A 429 -27.07 33.59 -10.81
N ILE A 430 -26.00 32.91 -11.23
CA ILE A 430 -24.97 32.37 -10.32
C ILE A 430 -23.93 33.41 -9.86
N SER A 431 -23.67 34.45 -10.66
CA SER A 431 -22.57 35.40 -10.39
C SER A 431 -22.53 36.01 -8.97
N PRO A 432 -23.65 36.39 -8.34
CA PRO A 432 -23.65 36.92 -6.97
C PRO A 432 -23.12 35.95 -5.91
N TYR A 433 -23.18 34.64 -6.15
CA TYR A 433 -22.88 33.60 -5.17
C TYR A 433 -21.47 33.01 -5.30
N LYS A 434 -20.77 33.26 -6.41
CA LYS A 434 -19.49 32.59 -6.73
C LYS A 434 -18.43 32.73 -5.62
N ALA A 435 -18.28 33.92 -5.05
CA ALA A 435 -17.29 34.17 -4.01
C ALA A 435 -17.56 33.37 -2.72
N GLN A 436 -18.84 33.17 -2.38
CA GLN A 436 -19.27 32.36 -1.24
C GLN A 436 -19.10 30.86 -1.54
N MET A 437 -19.48 30.42 -2.75
CA MET A 437 -19.29 29.04 -3.19
C MET A 437 -17.81 28.62 -3.15
N GLN A 438 -16.91 29.50 -3.63
CA GLN A 438 -15.46 29.26 -3.56
C GLN A 438 -14.99 29.10 -2.11
N GLU A 439 -15.51 29.92 -1.19
CA GLU A 439 -15.16 29.86 0.24
C GLU A 439 -15.60 28.55 0.89
N VAL A 440 -16.85 28.13 0.63
CA VAL A 440 -17.39 26.87 1.15
C VAL A 440 -16.59 25.68 0.66
N LEU A 441 -16.32 25.60 -0.65
CA LEU A 441 -15.55 24.49 -1.23
C LEU A 441 -14.09 24.50 -0.76
N ALA A 442 -13.44 25.66 -0.70
CA ALA A 442 -12.07 25.79 -0.19
C ALA A 442 -11.94 25.24 1.23
N ASN A 443 -12.91 25.54 2.11
CA ASN A 443 -12.93 25.06 3.48
C ASN A 443 -13.17 23.54 3.58
N ILE A 444 -14.12 22.99 2.81
CA ILE A 444 -14.39 21.54 2.80
C ILE A 444 -13.18 20.76 2.27
N LEU A 445 -12.53 21.28 1.23
CA LEU A 445 -11.44 20.62 0.52
C LEU A 445 -10.05 21.01 1.04
N TYR A 446 -9.98 21.73 2.16
CA TYR A 446 -8.71 22.16 2.76
C TYR A 446 -7.75 22.86 1.77
N LEU A 447 -8.31 23.59 0.80
CA LEU A 447 -7.59 24.25 -0.29
C LEU A 447 -7.53 25.76 -0.06
N PRO A 448 -6.43 26.42 -0.46
CA PRO A 448 -6.44 27.86 -0.63
C PRO A 448 -7.51 28.27 -1.65
N LYS A 449 -8.24 29.36 -1.39
CA LYS A 449 -9.30 29.86 -2.27
C LYS A 449 -8.84 30.04 -3.73
N MET A 450 -7.58 30.45 -3.94
CA MET A 450 -7.00 30.64 -5.28
C MET A 450 -6.93 29.35 -6.12
N CYS A 451 -7.02 28.18 -5.48
CA CYS A 451 -7.05 26.87 -6.14
C CYS A 451 -8.46 26.41 -6.52
N VAL A 452 -9.50 27.19 -6.24
CA VAL A 452 -10.90 26.86 -6.54
C VAL A 452 -11.49 27.87 -7.54
N SER A 453 -11.77 27.40 -8.76
CA SER A 453 -12.34 28.20 -9.84
C SER A 453 -13.80 27.81 -10.10
N ILE A 454 -14.70 28.81 -10.16
CA ILE A 454 -16.13 28.61 -10.43
C ILE A 454 -16.56 29.49 -11.61
N LYS A 455 -16.89 28.83 -12.71
CA LYS A 455 -17.43 29.44 -13.93
C LYS A 455 -18.92 29.17 -14.01
N ALA A 456 -19.62 30.08 -14.68
CA ALA A 456 -21.04 29.93 -14.96
C ALA A 456 -21.32 30.45 -16.36
N SER A 457 -22.16 29.74 -17.11
CA SER A 457 -22.58 30.11 -18.46
C SER A 457 -24.06 29.80 -18.63
N THR A 458 -24.73 30.54 -19.52
CA THR A 458 -26.05 30.11 -20.00
C THR A 458 -25.88 29.15 -21.18
N ALA A 459 -26.97 28.50 -21.59
CA ALA A 459 -27.03 27.70 -22.81
C ALA A 459 -27.63 28.50 -23.98
N GLU A 460 -27.75 29.83 -23.84
CA GLU A 460 -28.26 30.75 -24.86
C GLU A 460 -29.65 30.31 -25.41
N GLY A 461 -30.52 29.83 -24.53
CA GLY A 461 -31.86 29.33 -24.91
C GLY A 461 -31.88 27.97 -25.61
N LEU A 462 -30.74 27.29 -25.76
CA LEU A 462 -30.63 26.00 -26.43
C LEU A 462 -30.71 24.81 -25.46
N GLY A 463 -31.34 23.72 -25.92
CA GLY A 463 -31.40 22.45 -25.19
C GLY A 463 -32.20 22.51 -23.88
N PHE A 464 -32.09 21.46 -23.07
CA PHE A 464 -32.83 21.35 -21.80
C PHE A 464 -32.43 22.45 -20.80
N VAL A 465 -31.15 22.83 -20.78
CA VAL A 465 -30.66 23.93 -19.96
C VAL A 465 -31.29 25.25 -20.39
N GLY A 466 -31.30 25.55 -21.70
CA GLY A 466 -31.88 26.78 -22.24
C GLY A 466 -33.39 26.88 -22.06
N ARG A 467 -34.10 25.74 -22.11
CA ARG A 467 -35.53 25.63 -21.78
C ARG A 467 -35.83 25.67 -20.28
N LYS A 468 -34.80 25.81 -19.42
CA LYS A 468 -34.91 25.83 -17.96
C LYS A 468 -35.54 24.55 -17.41
N GLU A 469 -35.20 23.39 -17.98
CA GLU A 469 -35.64 22.08 -17.48
C GLU A 469 -34.72 21.55 -16.37
N GLY A 470 -33.46 22.03 -16.33
CA GLY A 470 -32.46 21.64 -15.34
C GLY A 470 -31.13 22.37 -15.54
N VAL A 471 -30.09 21.87 -14.88
CA VAL A 471 -28.71 22.38 -15.00
C VAL A 471 -27.74 21.25 -15.33
N LEU A 472 -26.62 21.62 -15.96
CA LEU A 472 -25.47 20.76 -16.18
C LEU A 472 -24.28 21.34 -15.42
N VAL A 473 -23.59 20.53 -14.62
CA VAL A 473 -22.33 20.92 -13.99
C VAL A 473 -21.21 20.01 -14.44
N ASN A 474 -20.09 20.63 -14.81
CA ASN A 474 -18.85 19.95 -15.12
C ASN A 474 -17.78 20.35 -14.10
N SER A 475 -16.99 19.38 -13.65
CA SER A 475 -15.88 19.58 -12.70
C SER A 475 -14.61 18.92 -13.21
N ILE A 476 -13.47 19.57 -13.00
CA ILE A 476 -12.14 19.02 -13.21
C ILE A 476 -11.35 19.15 -11.91
N ALA A 477 -10.85 18.02 -11.41
CA ALA A 477 -9.99 17.95 -10.23
C ALA A 477 -8.60 17.46 -10.64
N GLN A 478 -7.56 18.11 -10.13
CA GLN A 478 -6.19 17.61 -10.22
C GLN A 478 -5.72 17.17 -8.84
N LEU A 479 -5.26 15.93 -8.74
CA LEU A 479 -4.65 15.37 -7.54
C LEU A 479 -3.15 15.20 -7.74
N LYS A 480 -2.41 15.20 -6.65
CA LYS A 480 -1.01 14.74 -6.61
C LYS A 480 -0.79 13.85 -5.41
N ALA A 481 0.33 13.14 -5.42
CA ALA A 481 0.85 12.49 -4.23
C ALA A 481 1.08 13.51 -3.12
N ARG A 482 0.52 13.24 -1.93
CA ARG A 482 0.69 14.10 -0.76
C ARG A 482 2.14 14.07 -0.31
N LYS A 483 2.78 15.24 -0.28
CA LYS A 483 4.15 15.37 0.23
C LYS A 483 4.09 15.47 1.75
N LEU A 484 4.59 14.43 2.41
CA LEU A 484 4.67 14.36 3.88
C LEU A 484 6.09 14.54 4.41
N TYR A 485 7.06 14.73 3.49
CA TYR A 485 8.46 14.98 3.80
C TYR A 485 8.86 16.41 3.42
#